data_AF-A0A528AD58-F1
#
_entry.id   AF-A0A528AD58-F1
#
_cell.length_a   1.000
_cell.length_b   1.000
_cell.length_c   1.000
_cell.angle_alpha   90.00
_cell.angle_beta   90.00
_cell.angle_gamma   90.00
#
_symmetry.space_group_name_H-M   'P 1'
#
loop_
_entity.id
_entity.type
_entity.pdbx_description
1 polymer ?
#
loop_
_entity_poly.entity_id
_entity_poly.type
_entity_poly.pdbx_seq_one_letter_code
_entity_poly.pdbx_strand_id
1 'polypeptide(L)'
;MSRKRIFANLESAPAQVGPESLGPETTEPPAARRSSRIRPLLGSPDLLESGSGSPVGALGQSLGEMNERSKRADEIEQRLISGQTIVELDTNSVEPSFIPDRMLSDDEAFRSFVEAIRNEGQQVPILVRPHPEYPAKYQVAFGHRRLRAAIELGIP
;
A
#
# COMPACT_ATOMS: atom_id res chain seq x y z
N MET A 1 38.67 -12.71 10.64
CA MET A 1 38.37 -12.83 9.19
C MET A 1 37.46 -11.69 8.79
N SER A 2 37.91 -10.90 7.82
CA SER A 2 37.41 -9.57 7.49
C SER A 2 36.26 -9.63 6.49
N ARG A 3 35.09 -9.06 6.84
CA ARG A 3 33.90 -9.00 5.98
C ARG A 3 34.09 -7.90 4.93
N LYS A 4 34.51 -8.33 3.75
CA LYS A 4 34.86 -7.50 2.59
C LYS A 4 33.58 -6.96 1.90
N ARG A 5 33.33 -5.67 2.13
CA ARG A 5 32.71 -4.63 1.27
C ARG A 5 31.75 -5.08 0.14
N ILE A 6 30.45 -4.80 0.32
CA ILE A 6 29.43 -4.86 -0.75
C ILE A 6 28.77 -3.48 -1.02
N PHE A 7 28.98 -2.47 -0.18
CA PHE A 7 28.42 -1.13 -0.40
C PHE A 7 29.53 -0.13 -0.67
N ALA A 8 29.87 0.07 -1.94
CA ALA A 8 30.91 1.01 -2.35
C ALA A 8 30.46 1.96 -3.46
N ASN A 9 29.14 2.13 -3.69
CA ASN A 9 28.69 3.02 -4.77
C ASN A 9 27.37 3.74 -4.51
N LEU A 10 27.06 4.01 -3.25
CA LEU A 10 25.85 4.77 -2.89
C LEU A 10 26.17 5.88 -1.89
N GLU A 11 27.15 6.72 -2.20
CA GLU A 11 27.29 8.04 -1.55
C GLU A 11 28.32 8.92 -2.29
N SER A 12 27.84 9.78 -3.18
CA SER A 12 28.50 11.04 -3.49
C SER A 12 27.46 12.12 -3.85
N ALA A 13 27.72 13.28 -3.27
CA ALA A 13 26.83 14.39 -2.91
C ALA A 13 26.45 15.35 -4.09
N PRO A 14 25.49 16.27 -3.86
CA PRO A 14 25.03 17.23 -4.86
C PRO A 14 25.92 18.48 -4.96
N ALA A 15 26.12 19.00 -6.17
CA ALA A 15 26.70 20.32 -6.45
C ALA A 15 25.67 21.11 -7.29
N GLN A 16 24.93 22.07 -6.71
CA GLN A 16 25.29 23.47 -6.50
C GLN A 16 25.65 24.19 -7.82
N VAL A 17 24.68 24.95 -8.35
CA VAL A 17 24.88 25.98 -9.39
C VAL A 17 24.46 27.32 -8.78
N GLY A 18 25.41 28.24 -8.65
CA GLY A 18 25.24 29.55 -8.02
C GLY A 18 24.67 30.63 -8.95
N PRO A 19 24.35 31.83 -8.41
CA PRO A 19 23.75 32.95 -9.14
C PRO A 19 24.74 34.10 -9.39
N GLU A 20 24.69 34.73 -10.57
CA GLU A 20 25.28 36.06 -10.92
C GLU A 20 24.97 36.30 -12.42
N SER A 21 24.69 37.46 -13.02
CA SER A 21 24.31 38.84 -12.64
C SER A 21 24.10 39.64 -13.97
N LEU A 22 23.12 40.57 -14.03
CA LEU A 22 23.02 41.81 -14.86
C LEU A 22 23.23 41.71 -16.40
N GLY A 23 22.26 41.95 -17.31
CA GLY A 23 21.40 43.13 -17.62
C GLY A 23 21.28 43.25 -19.17
N PRO A 24 20.59 44.22 -19.83
CA PRO A 24 19.63 45.24 -19.39
C PRO A 24 18.21 45.09 -20.01
N GLU A 25 17.29 45.94 -19.54
CA GLU A 25 15.92 46.12 -20.01
C GLU A 25 15.77 46.30 -21.53
N THR A 26 14.74 45.68 -22.10
CA THR A 26 14.02 46.26 -23.24
C THR A 26 12.52 46.12 -22.99
N THR A 27 11.91 47.28 -22.85
CA THR A 27 10.50 47.57 -22.64
C THR A 27 9.64 47.10 -23.80
N GLU A 28 8.75 46.14 -23.60
CA GLU A 28 7.51 46.03 -24.38
C GLU A 28 6.36 45.52 -23.48
N PRO A 29 5.23 46.26 -23.37
CA PRO A 29 4.10 45.84 -22.54
C PRO A 29 3.31 44.73 -23.24
N PRO A 30 2.91 43.63 -22.57
CA PRO A 30 1.97 42.70 -23.16
C PRO A 30 0.60 43.37 -23.26
N ALA A 31 0.18 43.61 -24.50
CA ALA A 31 -1.13 44.12 -24.88
C ALA A 31 -2.24 43.44 -24.07
N ALA A 32 -3.05 44.26 -23.41
CA ALA A 32 -4.24 43.81 -22.70
C ALA A 32 -5.10 42.91 -23.61
N ARG A 33 -5.15 41.61 -23.28
CA ARG A 33 -6.15 40.71 -23.84
C ARG A 33 -7.51 41.26 -23.40
N ARG A 34 -8.18 41.95 -24.31
CA ARG A 34 -9.57 42.37 -24.14
C ARG A 34 -10.37 41.11 -23.87
N SER A 35 -10.81 40.93 -22.62
CA SER A 35 -11.82 39.93 -22.31
C SER A 35 -12.97 40.16 -23.29
N SER A 36 -13.34 39.10 -24.00
CA SER A 36 -14.56 39.09 -24.78
C SER A 36 -15.68 39.39 -23.80
N ARG A 37 -16.16 40.65 -23.81
CA ARG A 37 -17.45 40.99 -23.23
C ARG A 37 -18.48 40.22 -24.05
N ILE A 38 -18.76 39.00 -23.60
CA ILE A 38 -19.93 38.23 -24.00
C ILE A 38 -21.11 39.15 -23.68
N ARG A 39 -21.74 39.69 -24.71
CA ARG A 39 -22.98 40.45 -24.56
C ARG A 39 -24.05 39.40 -24.29
N PRO A 40 -24.63 39.33 -23.08
CA PRO A 40 -25.68 38.36 -22.82
C PRO A 40 -26.87 38.72 -23.72
N LEU A 41 -27.29 37.76 -24.55
CA LEU A 41 -28.54 37.89 -25.27
C LEU A 41 -29.67 37.78 -24.24
N LEU A 42 -30.56 38.77 -24.26
CA LEU A 42 -31.71 38.84 -23.38
C LEU A 42 -32.61 37.62 -23.66
N GLY A 43 -32.69 36.68 -22.71
CA GLY A 43 -33.58 35.51 -22.80
C GLY A 43 -32.94 34.12 -22.60
N SER A 44 -31.63 34.00 -22.37
CA SER A 44 -31.04 32.69 -22.02
C SER A 44 -30.87 32.55 -20.49
N PRO A 45 -31.70 31.72 -19.80
CA PRO A 45 -31.54 31.44 -18.37
C PRO A 45 -30.25 30.65 -18.05
N ASP A 46 -29.55 30.16 -19.07
CA ASP A 46 -28.42 29.23 -18.98
C ASP A 46 -27.09 29.86 -18.52
N LEU A 47 -27.08 31.18 -18.22
CA LEU A 47 -25.90 31.85 -17.64
C LEU A 47 -25.93 31.94 -16.11
N LEU A 48 -27.00 31.48 -15.47
CA LEU A 48 -27.16 31.54 -14.01
C LEU A 48 -26.65 30.28 -13.28
N GLU A 49 -26.31 29.21 -14.00
CA GLU A 49 -25.89 27.94 -13.40
C GLU A 49 -24.40 27.62 -13.60
N SER A 50 -23.55 28.64 -13.69
CA SER A 50 -22.11 28.45 -13.44
C SER A 50 -21.84 28.44 -11.93
N GLY A 51 -22.34 27.40 -11.25
CA GLY A 51 -22.18 27.15 -9.81
C GLY A 51 -20.73 26.91 -9.35
N SER A 52 -19.76 26.97 -10.26
CA SER A 52 -18.33 26.81 -9.99
C SER A 52 -17.63 28.11 -9.54
N GLY A 53 -18.30 29.27 -9.58
CA GLY A 53 -17.70 30.56 -9.23
C GLY A 53 -18.30 31.30 -8.04
N SER A 54 -19.36 30.77 -7.42
CA SER A 54 -19.99 31.41 -6.25
C SER A 54 -19.22 31.06 -4.96
N PRO A 55 -19.04 32.01 -4.02
CA PRO A 55 -18.38 31.73 -2.74
C PRO A 55 -19.01 30.56 -1.96
N VAL A 56 -20.30 30.26 -2.18
CA VAL A 56 -20.98 29.10 -1.58
C VAL A 56 -20.71 27.81 -2.37
N GLY A 57 -20.59 27.89 -3.70
CA GLY A 57 -20.24 26.75 -4.56
C GLY A 57 -18.82 26.24 -4.33
N ALA A 58 -17.88 27.16 -4.07
CA ALA A 58 -16.50 26.83 -3.70
C ALA A 58 -16.42 26.03 -2.37
N LEU A 59 -17.28 26.34 -1.39
CA LEU A 59 -17.39 25.55 -0.16
C LEU A 59 -18.00 24.16 -0.42
N GLY A 60 -19.01 24.08 -1.30
CA GLY A 60 -19.61 22.79 -1.69
C GLY A 60 -18.60 21.86 -2.36
N GLN A 61 -17.75 22.39 -3.24
CA GLN A 61 -16.65 21.65 -3.85
C GLN A 61 -15.60 21.20 -2.81
N SER A 62 -15.22 22.08 -1.88
CA SER A 62 -14.28 21.76 -0.80
C SER A 62 -14.80 20.65 0.12
N LEU A 63 -16.08 20.70 0.52
CA LEU A 63 -16.71 19.66 1.32
C LEU A 63 -16.82 18.33 0.56
N GLY A 64 -17.08 18.38 -0.75
CA GLY A 64 -17.06 17.21 -1.62
C GLY A 64 -15.68 16.55 -1.67
N GLU A 65 -14.62 17.35 -1.90
CA GLU A 65 -13.24 16.88 -1.89
C GLU A 65 -12.83 16.28 -0.54
N MET A 66 -13.23 16.90 0.58
CA MET A 66 -12.96 16.38 1.93
C MET A 66 -13.64 15.02 2.15
N ASN A 67 -14.89 14.86 1.72
CA ASN A 67 -15.62 13.60 1.83
C ASN A 67 -14.99 12.49 0.97
N GLU A 68 -14.55 12.80 -0.25
CA GLU A 68 -13.83 11.85 -1.09
C GLU A 68 -12.48 11.43 -0.51
N ARG A 69 -11.74 12.38 0.09
CA ARG A 69 -10.48 12.08 0.79
C ARG A 69 -10.73 11.20 2.02
N SER A 70 -11.82 11.45 2.77
CA SER A 70 -12.22 10.61 3.90
C SER A 70 -12.51 9.19 3.45
N LYS A 71 -13.35 9.00 2.43
CA LYS A 71 -13.66 7.66 1.90
C LYS A 71 -12.41 6.90 1.43
N ARG A 72 -11.51 7.60 0.72
CA ARG A 72 -10.24 7.00 0.30
C ARG A 72 -9.34 6.64 1.48
N ALA A 73 -9.32 7.46 2.54
CA ALA A 73 -8.60 7.15 3.76
C ALA A 73 -9.19 5.91 4.44
N ASP A 74 -10.53 5.83 4.55
CA ASP A 74 -11.23 4.68 5.14
C ASP A 74 -10.94 3.38 4.36
N GLU A 75 -10.95 3.43 3.02
CA GLU A 75 -10.60 2.28 2.17
C GLU A 75 -9.15 1.83 2.35
N ILE A 76 -8.21 2.78 2.46
CA ILE A 76 -6.79 2.48 2.70
C ILE A 76 -6.64 1.86 4.09
N GLU A 77 -7.29 2.43 5.10
CA GLU A 77 -7.29 1.93 6.47
C GLU A 77 -7.85 0.50 6.53
N GLN A 78 -8.97 0.22 5.87
CA GLN A 78 -9.52 -1.13 5.75
C GLN A 78 -8.56 -2.11 5.08
N ARG A 79 -7.87 -1.68 4.02
CA ARG A 79 -6.85 -2.52 3.34
C ARG A 79 -5.64 -2.76 4.24
N LEU A 80 -5.22 -1.78 5.03
CA LEU A 80 -4.13 -1.92 5.99
C LEU A 80 -4.50 -2.85 7.15
N ILE A 81 -5.72 -2.73 7.68
CA ILE A 81 -6.25 -3.66 8.70
C ILE A 81 -6.34 -5.09 8.16
N SER A 82 -6.74 -5.25 6.88
CA SER A 82 -6.72 -6.56 6.21
C SER A 82 -5.29 -7.07 5.93
N GLY A 83 -4.33 -6.15 5.85
CA GLY A 83 -2.94 -6.41 5.54
C GLY A 83 -2.17 -6.83 6.77
N GLN A 84 -2.19 -8.13 7.06
CA GLN A 84 -1.36 -8.80 8.06
C GLN A 84 -1.82 -8.60 9.53
N THR A 85 -3.02 -9.08 9.84
CA THR A 85 -3.36 -9.41 11.24
C THR A 85 -2.74 -10.77 11.58
N ILE A 86 -1.94 -10.82 12.65
CA ILE A 86 -1.49 -12.10 13.25
C ILE A 86 -2.62 -12.58 14.15
N VAL A 87 -3.15 -13.76 13.84
CA VAL A 87 -4.22 -14.43 14.60
C VAL A 87 -3.82 -15.87 14.90
N GLU A 88 -4.28 -16.39 16.03
CA GLU A 88 -4.21 -17.83 16.31
C GLU A 88 -5.29 -18.54 15.48
N LEU A 89 -4.92 -19.60 14.78
CA LEU A 89 -5.83 -20.38 13.93
C LEU A 89 -5.77 -21.85 14.34
N ASP A 90 -6.90 -22.53 14.35
CA ASP A 90 -6.88 -23.99 14.50
C ASP A 90 -6.23 -24.61 13.25
N THR A 91 -5.25 -25.48 13.44
CA THR A 91 -4.60 -26.23 12.36
C THR A 91 -5.60 -27.00 11.49
N ASN A 92 -6.74 -27.44 12.04
CA ASN A 92 -7.80 -28.11 11.27
C ASN A 92 -8.54 -27.19 10.29
N SER A 93 -8.49 -25.88 10.51
CA SER A 93 -9.09 -24.88 9.60
C SER A 93 -8.19 -24.55 8.41
N VAL A 94 -6.94 -25.03 8.42
CA VAL A 94 -5.91 -24.70 7.44
C VAL A 94 -5.56 -25.92 6.58
N GLU A 95 -5.85 -25.83 5.29
CA GLU A 95 -5.51 -26.87 4.32
C GLU A 95 -4.12 -26.63 3.69
N PRO A 96 -3.38 -27.71 3.40
CA PRO A 96 -2.12 -27.60 2.68
C PRO A 96 -2.35 -27.08 1.24
N SER A 97 -1.37 -26.34 0.71
CA SER A 97 -1.38 -25.97 -0.69
C SER A 97 -1.18 -27.19 -1.59
N PHE A 98 -1.75 -27.15 -2.79
CA PHE A 98 -1.45 -28.11 -3.85
C PHE A 98 0.01 -28.03 -4.33
N ILE A 99 0.67 -26.88 -4.10
CA ILE A 99 2.08 -26.68 -4.48
C ILE A 99 2.96 -27.30 -3.39
N PRO A 100 3.76 -28.33 -3.71
CA PRO A 100 4.64 -28.95 -2.73
C PRO A 100 5.76 -27.99 -2.31
N ASP A 101 6.15 -28.09 -1.03
CA ASP A 101 7.30 -27.38 -0.49
C ASP A 101 8.58 -27.82 -1.23
N ARG A 102 9.47 -26.87 -1.51
CA ARG A 102 10.74 -27.12 -2.20
C ARG A 102 11.80 -27.70 -1.27
N MET A 103 11.56 -27.70 0.04
CA MET A 103 12.51 -28.23 1.02
C MET A 103 12.35 -29.75 1.14
N LEU A 104 13.42 -30.48 0.79
CA LEU A 104 13.49 -31.93 0.97
C LEU A 104 13.21 -32.26 2.44
N SER A 105 12.25 -33.17 2.66
CA SER A 105 11.91 -33.64 4.00
C SER A 105 12.97 -34.66 4.42
N ASP A 106 14.06 -34.18 4.98
CA ASP A 106 14.92 -35.02 5.82
C ASP A 106 14.24 -35.17 7.19
N ASP A 107 13.86 -36.40 7.52
CA ASP A 107 13.06 -36.72 8.70
C ASP A 107 13.81 -36.36 9.99
N GLU A 108 15.14 -36.47 10.03
CA GLU A 108 15.93 -36.11 11.22
C GLU A 108 15.93 -34.59 11.45
N ALA A 109 16.18 -33.81 10.40
CA ALA A 109 16.10 -32.36 10.46
C ALA A 109 14.69 -31.86 10.78
N PHE A 110 13.64 -32.57 10.35
CA PHE A 110 12.27 -32.24 10.71
C PHE A 110 11.98 -32.51 12.18
N ARG A 111 12.39 -33.66 12.72
CA ARG A 111 12.22 -33.96 14.16
C ARG A 111 12.93 -32.95 15.05
N SER A 112 14.15 -32.58 14.71
CA SER A 112 14.87 -31.52 15.43
C SER A 112 14.12 -30.19 15.39
N PHE A 113 13.49 -29.85 14.26
CA PHE A 113 12.67 -28.65 14.12
C PHE A 113 11.39 -28.69 14.95
N VAL A 114 10.72 -29.85 15.03
CA VAL A 114 9.54 -30.06 15.89
C VAL A 114 9.90 -29.86 17.36
N GLU A 115 11.02 -30.44 17.82
CA GLU A 115 11.49 -30.23 19.20
C GLU A 115 11.85 -28.77 19.48
N ALA A 116 12.46 -28.06 18.52
CA ALA A 116 12.72 -26.63 18.65
C ALA A 116 11.42 -25.82 18.82
N ILE A 117 10.39 -26.11 18.01
CA ILE A 117 9.08 -25.46 18.13
C ILE A 117 8.41 -25.79 19.47
N ARG A 118 8.52 -27.03 19.95
CA ARG A 118 7.97 -27.43 21.25
C ARG A 118 8.61 -26.64 22.40
N ASN A 119 9.92 -26.42 22.35
CA ASN A 119 10.67 -25.77 23.43
C ASN A 119 10.60 -24.24 23.39
N GLU A 120 10.72 -23.65 22.20
CA GLU A 120 10.84 -22.20 22.02
C GLU A 120 9.54 -21.55 21.49
N GLY A 121 8.55 -22.36 21.10
CA GLY A 121 7.35 -21.89 20.42
C GLY A 121 7.63 -21.47 18.97
N GLN A 122 6.57 -21.02 18.29
CA GLN A 122 6.67 -20.55 16.93
C GLN A 122 7.10 -19.08 16.86
N GLN A 123 8.35 -18.84 16.44
CA GLN A 123 8.92 -17.49 16.32
C GLN A 123 8.42 -16.72 15.08
N VAL A 124 7.97 -17.43 14.04
CA VAL A 124 7.53 -16.82 12.77
C VAL A 124 6.17 -17.42 12.38
N PRO A 125 5.11 -16.61 12.20
CA PRO A 125 3.78 -17.11 11.85
C PRO A 125 3.76 -17.74 10.46
N ILE A 126 2.76 -18.59 10.21
CA ILE A 126 2.47 -19.08 8.86
C ILE A 126 1.69 -18.01 8.09
N LEU A 127 1.84 -18.01 6.76
CA LEU A 127 1.02 -17.17 5.89
C LEU A 127 -0.08 -18.02 5.29
N VAL A 128 -1.32 -17.59 5.50
CA VAL A 128 -2.49 -18.25 4.94
C VAL A 128 -3.26 -17.30 4.03
N ARG A 129 -3.99 -17.88 3.08
CA ARG A 129 -4.98 -17.20 2.26
C ARG A 129 -6.35 -17.86 2.45
N PRO A 130 -7.47 -17.15 2.23
CA PRO A 130 -8.78 -17.78 2.18
C PRO A 130 -8.83 -18.90 1.13
N HIS A 131 -9.55 -19.99 1.42
CA HIS A 131 -9.74 -21.07 0.46
C HIS A 131 -10.66 -20.60 -0.68
N PRO A 132 -10.34 -20.90 -1.96
CA PRO A 132 -11.13 -20.43 -3.11
C PRO A 132 -12.55 -21.02 -3.15
N GLU A 133 -12.73 -22.24 -2.62
CA GLU A 133 -14.01 -22.97 -2.68
C GLU A 133 -14.78 -23.02 -1.35
N TYR A 134 -14.09 -22.85 -0.21
CA TYR A 134 -14.65 -23.09 1.12
C TYR A 134 -14.55 -21.81 1.97
N PRO A 135 -15.64 -21.03 2.11
CA PRO A 135 -15.60 -19.68 2.72
C PRO A 135 -15.33 -19.62 4.24
N ALA A 136 -14.89 -20.71 4.86
CA ALA A 136 -14.49 -20.77 6.28
C ALA A 136 -13.16 -21.51 6.48
N LYS A 137 -12.46 -21.85 5.40
CA LYS A 137 -11.16 -22.52 5.45
C LYS A 137 -10.08 -21.62 4.91
N TYR A 138 -8.88 -21.90 5.35
CA TYR A 138 -7.67 -21.25 4.89
C TYR A 138 -6.81 -22.24 4.14
N GLN A 139 -5.98 -21.74 3.24
CA GLN A 139 -4.96 -22.52 2.56
C GLN A 139 -3.59 -21.92 2.87
N VAL A 140 -2.61 -22.78 3.17
CA VAL A 140 -1.24 -22.34 3.39
C VAL A 140 -0.66 -21.72 2.13
N ALA A 141 -0.16 -20.50 2.24
CA ALA A 141 0.64 -19.84 1.20
C ALA A 141 2.14 -20.01 1.49
N PHE A 142 2.54 -19.99 2.76
CA PHE A 142 3.92 -20.16 3.19
C PHE A 142 4.01 -20.83 4.57
N GLY A 143 5.11 -21.57 4.80
CA GLY A 143 5.39 -22.19 6.10
C GLY A 143 4.86 -23.62 6.25
N HIS A 144 4.81 -24.40 5.16
CA HIS A 144 4.31 -25.80 5.18
C HIS A 144 4.94 -26.67 6.27
N ARG A 145 6.26 -26.58 6.50
CA ARG A 145 6.95 -27.31 7.58
C ARG A 145 6.46 -26.93 8.98
N ARG A 146 6.11 -25.66 9.21
CA ARG A 146 5.57 -25.19 10.49
C ARG A 146 4.16 -25.70 10.72
N LEU A 147 3.31 -25.66 9.69
CA LEU A 147 1.98 -26.27 9.77
C LEU A 147 2.08 -27.76 10.13
N ARG A 148 2.98 -28.51 9.49
CA ARG A 148 3.19 -29.93 9.82
C ARG A 148 3.63 -30.13 11.27
N ALA A 149 4.58 -29.33 11.74
CA ALA A 149 5.03 -29.38 13.14
C ALA A 149 3.91 -29.02 14.12
N ALA A 150 3.10 -28.00 13.81
CA ALA A 150 1.97 -27.58 14.62
C ALA A 150 0.90 -28.69 14.72
N ILE A 151 0.60 -29.36 13.60
CA ILE A 151 -0.29 -30.52 13.55
C ILE A 151 0.26 -31.67 14.40
N GLU A 152 1.56 -31.98 14.29
CA GLU A 152 2.20 -33.05 15.07
C GLU A 152 2.21 -32.76 16.58
N LEU A 153 2.37 -31.48 16.96
CA LEU A 153 2.37 -31.02 18.34
C LEU A 153 0.97 -30.78 18.91
N GLY A 154 -0.06 -30.71 18.07
CA GLY A 154 -1.43 -30.38 18.48
C GLY A 154 -1.58 -28.94 18.98
N ILE A 155 -0.79 -28.01 18.44
CA ILE A 155 -0.82 -26.58 18.80
C ILE A 155 -1.50 -25.76 17.69
N PRO A 156 -2.20 -24.67 18.02
CA PRO A 156 -2.77 -23.74 17.02
C PRO A 156 -1.70 -22.89 16.32
#